data_AF-A0A7J2UPQ5-F1
#
_entry.id   AF-A0A7J2UPQ5-F1
#
_cell.length_a   1.000
_cell.length_b   1.000
_cell.length_c   1.000
_cell.angle_alpha   90.00
_cell.angle_beta   90.00
_cell.angle_gamma   90.00
#
_symmetry.space_group_name_H-M   'P 1'
#
loop_
_entity.id
_entity.type
_entity.pdbx_description
1 polymer ?
#
loop_
_entity_poly.entity_id
_entity_poly.type
_entity_poly.pdbx_seq_one_letter_code
_entity_poly.pdbx_strand_id
1 'polypeptide(L)'
;MNVEVVEKAEKRRTMRITGTDHTVMNLLCFELHNDEDVVFAAYREEHPLTKVITFHIETSDKTPERAISEAVSRIRRQIDEFEEKFKRALK
;
A
#
# COMPACT_ATOMS: atom_id res chain seq x y z
N MET A 1 -8.43 -4.70 -10.16
CA MET A 1 -7.92 -3.42 -9.62
C MET A 1 -7.44 -2.58 -10.78
N ASN A 2 -7.83 -1.31 -10.84
CA ASN A 2 -7.32 -0.33 -11.78
C ASN A 2 -6.62 0.79 -11.00
N VAL A 3 -5.49 1.29 -11.50
CA VAL A 3 -4.66 2.31 -10.87
C VAL A 3 -4.37 3.40 -11.89
N GLU A 4 -4.79 4.62 -11.57
CA GLU A 4 -4.55 5.82 -12.36
C GLU A 4 -3.64 6.76 -11.59
N VAL A 5 -2.54 7.21 -12.20
CA VAL A 5 -1.69 8.24 -11.59
C VAL A 5 -2.33 9.61 -11.82
N VAL A 6 -2.74 10.27 -10.74
CA VAL A 6 -3.38 11.59 -10.78
C VAL A 6 -2.34 12.69 -10.71
N GLU A 7 -1.33 12.53 -9.85
CA GLU A 7 -0.28 13.51 -9.65
C GLU A 7 1.07 12.82 -9.56
N LYS A 8 2.06 13.40 -10.24
CA LYS A 8 3.43 12.90 -10.29
C LYS A 8 4.43 14.01 -10.00
N ALA A 9 5.02 13.95 -8.81
CA ALA A 9 6.24 14.68 -8.47
C ALA A 9 7.41 13.69 -8.26
N GLU A 10 8.61 14.20 -7.99
CA GLU A 10 9.79 13.35 -7.76
C GLU A 10 9.64 12.47 -6.51
N LYS A 11 9.15 13.07 -5.42
CA LYS A 11 9.01 12.44 -4.09
C LYS A 11 7.57 12.27 -3.60
N ARG A 12 6.60 12.66 -4.43
CA ARG A 12 5.16 12.53 -4.14
C ARG A 12 4.44 11.84 -5.27
N ARG A 13 3.49 11.00 -4.93
CA ARG A 13 2.63 10.32 -5.89
C ARG A 13 1.21 10.27 -5.34
N THR A 14 0.26 10.70 -6.17
CA THR A 14 -1.18 10.55 -5.89
C THR A 14 -1.77 9.61 -6.93
N MET A 15 -2.46 8.57 -6.48
CA MET A 15 -3.06 7.54 -7.32
C MET A 15 -4.54 7.41 -7.01
N ARG A 16 -5.36 7.26 -8.05
CA ARG A 16 -6.74 6.83 -7.93
C ARG A 16 -6.80 5.33 -8.17
N ILE A 17 -7.36 4.61 -7.22
CA ILE A 17 -7.44 3.15 -7.23
C ILE A 17 -8.91 2.75 -7.19
N THR A 18 -9.30 1.83 -8.07
CA THR A 18 -10.65 1.25 -8.10
C THR A 18 -10.59 -0.27 -8.11
N GLY A 19 -11.66 -0.90 -7.59
CA GLY A 19 -11.72 -2.35 -7.44
C GLY A 19 -10.86 -2.88 -6.29
N THR A 20 -10.66 -2.07 -5.26
CA THR A 20 -10.10 -2.46 -3.96
C THR A 20 -10.85 -1.74 -2.83
N ASP A 21 -10.59 -2.10 -1.58
CA ASP A 21 -11.23 -1.52 -0.39
C ASP A 21 -10.21 -1.26 0.72
N HIS A 22 -10.72 -0.90 1.91
CA HIS A 22 -9.94 -0.62 3.10
C HIS A 22 -9.01 -1.77 3.52
N THR A 23 -9.33 -3.02 3.19
CA THR A 23 -8.54 -4.18 3.61
C THR A 23 -7.13 -4.11 3.04
N VAL A 24 -7.02 -3.94 1.73
CA VAL A 24 -5.73 -3.86 1.03
C VAL A 24 -5.05 -2.54 1.34
N MET A 25 -5.80 -1.44 1.34
CA MET A 25 -5.23 -0.10 1.51
C MET A 25 -4.72 0.15 2.93
N ASN A 26 -5.41 -0.36 3.96
CA ASN A 26 -4.91 -0.32 5.34
C ASN A 26 -3.63 -1.14 5.49
N LEU A 27 -3.61 -2.37 4.96
CA LEU A 27 -2.42 -3.22 5.02
C LEU A 27 -1.22 -2.55 4.35
N LEU A 28 -1.42 -1.96 3.18
CA LEU A 28 -0.38 -1.24 2.46
C LEU A 28 0.12 -0.02 3.24
N CYS A 29 -0.79 0.82 3.76
CA CYS A 29 -0.39 2.01 4.53
C CYS A 29 0.33 1.63 5.83
N PHE A 30 -0.13 0.58 6.51
CA PHE A 30 0.52 0.06 7.70
C PHE A 30 1.97 -0.35 7.41
N GLU A 31 2.21 -1.10 6.34
CA GLU A 31 3.55 -1.54 5.96
C GLU A 31 4.44 -0.47 5.35
N LEU A 32 3.84 0.58 4.78
CA LEU A 32 4.56 1.78 4.35
C LEU A 32 5.02 2.61 5.56
N HIS A 33 4.23 2.69 6.63
CA HIS A 33 4.65 3.40 7.85
C HIS A 33 5.77 2.71 8.64
N ASN A 34 6.04 1.43 8.35
CA ASN A 34 7.22 0.73 8.88
C ASN A 34 8.52 1.12 8.17
N ASP A 35 8.44 1.96 7.14
CA ASP A 35 9.57 2.34 6.30
C ASP A 35 10.05 3.76 6.67
N GLU A 36 11.28 3.89 7.15
CA GLU A 36 11.84 5.18 7.60
C GLU A 36 11.96 6.21 6.47
N ASP A 37 12.02 5.76 5.21
CA ASP A 37 12.07 6.64 4.04
C ASP A 37 10.69 7.15 3.60
N VAL A 38 9.61 6.72 4.27
CA VAL A 38 8.23 7.17 3.99
C VAL A 38 7.87 8.25 4.99
N VAL A 39 7.70 9.48 4.47
CA VAL A 39 7.31 10.64 5.27
C VAL A 39 5.81 10.61 5.56
N PHE A 40 5.02 10.18 4.57
CA PHE A 40 3.56 10.13 4.69
C PHE A 40 2.97 9.09 3.74
N ALA A 41 2.02 8.29 4.22
CA ALA A 41 1.20 7.41 3.40
C ALA A 41 -0.24 7.38 3.93
N ALA A 42 -1.20 7.77 3.11
CA ALA A 42 -2.60 7.72 3.48
C ALA A 42 -3.49 7.50 2.27
N TYR A 43 -4.68 6.97 2.52
CA TYR A 43 -5.71 6.90 1.50
C TYR A 43 -7.03 7.47 2.03
N ARG A 44 -7.88 7.87 1.09
CA ARG A 44 -9.24 8.33 1.34
C ARG A 44 -10.16 7.63 0.36
N GLU A 45 -11.24 7.05 0.85
CA GLU A 45 -12.36 6.71 -0.01
C GLU A 45 -13.18 7.98 -0.26
N GLU A 46 -13.34 8.38 -1.51
CA GLU A 46 -14.04 9.62 -1.86
C GLU A 46 -15.54 9.53 -1.52
N HIS A 47 -16.15 8.38 -1.81
CA HIS A 47 -17.55 8.13 -1.48
C HIS A 47 -17.82 6.61 -1.34
N PRO A 48 -18.45 6.14 -0.24
CA PRO A 48 -18.67 4.71 0.04
C PRO A 48 -19.37 3.91 -1.06
N LEU A 49 -20.26 4.55 -1.81
CA LEU A 49 -20.99 3.90 -2.91
C LEU A 49 -20.17 3.74 -4.20
N THR A 50 -19.09 4.53 -4.36
CA THR A 50 -18.29 4.53 -5.59
C THR A 50 -17.09 3.60 -5.49
N LYS A 51 -16.61 3.31 -4.28
CA LYS A 51 -15.40 2.51 -4.01
C LYS A 51 -14.18 3.01 -4.79
N VAL A 52 -14.09 4.33 -4.94
CA VAL A 52 -12.93 5.01 -5.52
C VAL A 52 -12.06 5.49 -4.37
N ILE A 53 -10.82 5.04 -4.37
CA ILE A 53 -9.85 5.39 -3.35
C ILE A 53 -8.79 6.30 -3.95
N THR A 54 -8.56 7.44 -3.31
CA THR A 54 -7.41 8.30 -3.58
C THR A 54 -6.31 7.96 -2.58
N PHE A 55 -5.19 7.46 -3.06
CA PHE A 55 -4.01 7.12 -2.27
C PHE A 55 -2.90 8.14 -2.51
N HIS A 56 -2.30 8.62 -1.44
CA HIS A 56 -1.21 9.60 -1.45
C HIS A 56 -0.01 9.06 -0.67
N ILE A 57 1.17 9.23 -1.25
CA ILE A 57 2.44 8.85 -0.65
C ILE A 57 3.49 9.93 -0.90
N GLU A 58 4.26 10.22 0.15
CA GLU A 58 5.43 11.09 0.15
C GLU A 58 6.62 10.37 0.79
N THR A 59 7.76 10.44 0.11
CA THR A 59 9.01 9.79 0.52
C THR A 59 10.13 10.80 0.70
N SER A 60 11.14 10.48 1.51
CA SER A 60 12.35 11.29 1.67
C SER A 60 13.37 10.93 0.58
N ASP A 61 14.01 9.76 0.69
CA ASP A 61 15.21 9.45 -0.07
C ASP A 61 14.95 8.53 -1.28
N LYS A 62 13.94 7.66 -1.22
CA LYS A 62 13.55 6.80 -2.36
C LYS A 62 12.39 7.36 -3.17
N THR A 63 12.13 6.76 -4.33
CA THR A 63 10.95 7.06 -5.13
C THR A 63 9.71 6.40 -4.51
N PRO A 64 8.52 7.03 -4.62
CA PRO A 64 7.29 6.43 -4.13
C PRO A 64 7.01 5.02 -4.68
N GLU A 65 7.31 4.78 -5.96
CA GLU A 65 7.16 3.45 -6.58
C GLU A 65 8.04 2.40 -5.91
N ARG A 66 9.27 2.76 -5.58
CA ARG A 66 10.20 1.85 -4.91
C ARG A 66 9.73 1.55 -3.49
N ALA A 67 9.28 2.56 -2.74
CA ALA A 67 8.71 2.36 -1.41
C ALA A 67 7.50 1.41 -1.44
N ILE A 68 6.58 1.60 -2.40
CA ILE A 68 5.42 0.72 -2.57
C ILE A 68 5.87 -0.71 -2.91
N SER A 69 6.82 -0.88 -3.85
CA SER A 69 7.30 -2.21 -4.23
C SER A 69 7.98 -2.95 -3.08
N GLU A 70 8.76 -2.24 -2.26
CA GLU A 70 9.42 -2.79 -1.07
C GLU A 70 8.38 -3.19 -0.02
N ALA A 71 7.38 -2.34 0.26
CA ALA A 71 6.28 -2.64 1.18
C ALA A 71 5.48 -3.88 0.73
N VAL A 72 5.11 -3.97 -0.55
CA VAL A 72 4.40 -5.14 -1.10
C VAL A 72 5.25 -6.41 -0.98
N SER A 73 6.56 -6.32 -1.18
CA SER A 73 7.46 -7.46 -1.00
C SER A 73 7.51 -7.94 0.46
N ARG A 74 7.52 -7.00 1.42
CA ARG A 74 7.44 -7.32 2.86
C ARG A 74 6.12 -7.99 3.22
N ILE A 75 4.99 -7.46 2.73
CA ILE A 75 3.65 -8.03 2.92
C ILE A 75 3.62 -9.48 2.42
N ARG A 76 4.09 -9.74 1.19
CA ARG A 76 4.10 -11.11 0.63
C ARG A 76 4.88 -12.07 1.52
N ARG A 77 6.08 -11.66 1.98
CA ARG A 77 6.89 -12.48 2.89
C ARG A 77 6.17 -12.79 4.20
N GLN A 78 5.47 -11.82 4.79
CA GLN A 78 4.68 -12.04 6.01
C GLN A 78 3.53 -13.02 5.77
N ILE A 79 2.85 -12.93 4.62
CA ILE A 79 1.77 -13.85 4.25
C ILE A 79 2.31 -15.27 4.07
N ASP A 80 3.43 -15.43 3.36
CA ASP A 80 4.07 -16.73 3.14
C ASP A 80 4.51 -17.37 4.48
N GLU A 81 5.13 -16.58 5.36
CA GLU A 81 5.54 -17.03 6.70
C GLU A 81 4.34 -17.42 7.58
N PHE A 82 3.26 -16.64 7.51
CA PHE A 82 2.02 -16.94 8.22
C PHE A 82 1.41 -18.25 7.72
N GLU A 83 1.30 -18.43 6.39
CA GLU A 83 0.75 -19.63 5.77
C GLU A 83 1.54 -20.88 6.17
N GLU A 84 2.87 -20.81 6.16
CA GLU A 84 3.72 -21.91 6.61
C GLU A 84 3.49 -22.28 8.08
N LYS A 85 3.52 -21.28 8.98
CA LYS A 85 3.31 -21.51 10.41
C LYS A 85 1.92 -22.07 10.70
N PHE A 86 0.91 -21.54 10.02
CA PHE A 86 -0.47 -21.99 10.16
C PHE A 86 -0.63 -23.46 9.72
N LYS A 87 -0.07 -23.83 8.56
CA LYS A 87 -0.09 -25.23 8.09
C LYS A 87 0.67 -26.19 9.00
N ARG A 88 1.75 -25.74 9.65
CA ARG A 88 2.48 -26.56 10.63
C ARG A 88 1.69 -26.75 11.93
N ALA A 89 0.94 -25.75 12.38
CA ALA A 89 0.15 -25.84 13.61
C ALA A 89 -1.14 -26.68 13.45
N LEU A 90 -1.65 -26.82 12.22
CA LEU A 90 -2.80 -27.67 11.90
C LEU A 90 -2.43 -29.15 11.64
N LYS A 91 -1.14 -29.46 11.52
CA LYS A 91 -0.62 -30.84 11.42
C LYS A 91 -0.31 -31.37 12.81
#